data_AF-A0A523RDY8-F1
#
_entry.id   AF-A0A523RDY8-F1
#
_cell.length_a   1.000
_cell.length_b   1.000
_cell.length_c   1.000
_cell.angle_alpha   90.00
_cell.angle_beta   90.00
_cell.angle_gamma   90.00
#
_symmetry.space_group_name_H-M   'P 1'
#
loop_
_entity.id
_entity.type
_entity.pdbx_description
1 polymer ?
#
loop_
_entity_poly.entity_id
_entity_poly.type
_entity_poly.pdbx_seq_one_letter_code
_entity_poly.pdbx_strand_id
1 'polypeptide(L)'
;MGPLAEGEETELEAWEAAVLERHGFAEPLQKLTLVELRKLLLAEEREFELTPLPGDFYSSVAQEIAFARAAGEHKKAEEIRTQVSTLMEVRIPKLLRFALSPEGADPLPPQERFLINRLAVTLDMWGKRLNESLEKAGEEVGKNEEFGRPVRHAVGDEANIQKPGVSATELHTRGTTTQG
;
A
#
# COMPACT_ATOMS: atom_id res chain seq x y z
N MET A 1 -33.77 23.01 9.61
CA MET A 1 -34.68 22.16 8.81
C MET A 1 -36.10 22.69 8.96
N GLY A 2 -36.88 22.68 7.87
CA GLY A 2 -38.32 23.00 7.88
C GLY A 2 -39.13 21.89 8.57
N PRO A 3 -40.47 21.97 8.60
CA PRO A 3 -41.28 20.91 9.17
C PRO A 3 -41.11 19.64 8.32
N LEU A 4 -40.50 18.61 8.92
CA LEU A 4 -40.43 17.27 8.35
C LEU A 4 -41.68 16.50 8.78
N ALA A 5 -42.36 15.87 7.84
CA ALA A 5 -43.48 14.99 8.14
C ALA A 5 -42.98 13.61 8.59
N GLU A 6 -43.76 12.92 9.43
CA GLU A 6 -43.45 11.54 9.82
C GLU A 6 -43.49 10.63 8.58
N GLY A 7 -42.41 9.85 8.38
CA GLY A 7 -42.24 8.99 7.21
C GLY A 7 -41.76 9.71 5.93
N GLU A 8 -41.45 11.00 6.00
CA GLU A 8 -40.82 11.73 4.89
C GLU A 8 -39.37 11.30 4.71
N GLU A 9 -39.02 10.86 3.49
CA GLU A 9 -37.65 10.61 3.09
C GLU A 9 -36.98 11.95 2.73
N THR A 10 -35.85 12.24 3.37
CA THR A 10 -35.11 13.48 3.12
C THR A 10 -33.62 13.20 3.09
N GLU A 11 -32.90 13.93 2.23
CA GLU A 11 -31.45 13.85 2.14
C GLU A 11 -30.84 14.79 3.18
N LEU A 12 -29.98 14.23 4.02
CA LEU A 12 -29.34 14.94 5.12
C LEU A 12 -27.82 14.79 5.02
N GLU A 13 -27.11 15.78 5.55
CA GLU A 13 -25.68 15.62 5.77
C GLU A 13 -25.43 14.45 6.74
N ALA A 14 -24.35 13.70 6.53
CA ALA A 14 -24.07 12.49 7.30
C ALA A 14 -24.03 12.73 8.82
N TRP A 15 -23.58 13.92 9.26
CA TRP A 15 -23.55 14.28 10.68
C TRP A 15 -24.96 14.60 11.23
N GLU A 16 -25.85 15.17 10.43
CA GLU A 16 -27.23 15.46 10.82
C GLU A 16 -28.02 14.15 10.95
N ALA A 17 -27.88 13.26 9.96
CA ALA A 17 -28.47 11.93 9.97
C ALA A 17 -28.02 11.13 11.20
N ALA A 18 -26.72 11.11 11.50
CA ALA A 18 -26.17 10.38 12.65
C ALA A 18 -26.71 10.90 14.00
N VAL A 19 -26.89 12.22 14.14
CA VAL A 19 -27.47 12.81 15.36
C VAL A 19 -28.94 12.42 15.49
N LEU A 20 -29.72 12.55 14.42
CA LEU A 20 -31.14 12.23 14.44
C LEU A 20 -31.40 10.75 14.70
N GLU A 21 -30.64 9.86 14.07
CA GLU A 21 -30.74 8.42 14.28
C GLU A 21 -30.41 8.03 15.72
N ARG A 22 -29.33 8.59 16.30
CA ARG A 22 -28.96 8.34 17.69
C ARG A 22 -30.06 8.70 18.68
N HIS A 23 -30.87 9.71 18.35
CA HIS A 23 -32.00 10.15 19.18
C HIS A 23 -33.33 9.49 18.79
N GLY A 24 -33.34 8.58 17.81
CA GLY A 24 -34.55 7.88 17.36
C GLY A 24 -35.50 8.76 16.54
N PHE A 25 -35.01 9.86 15.96
CA PHE A 25 -35.81 10.78 15.14
C PHE A 25 -35.73 10.48 13.65
N ALA A 26 -34.77 9.67 13.21
CA ALA A 26 -34.62 9.25 11.83
C ALA A 26 -34.12 7.81 11.77
N GLU A 27 -34.38 7.13 10.66
CA GLU A 27 -33.74 5.87 10.31
C GLU A 27 -33.08 5.99 8.93
N PRO A 28 -31.87 5.45 8.74
CA PRO A 28 -31.23 5.45 7.43
C PRO A 28 -32.00 4.53 6.48
N LEU A 29 -32.28 5.03 5.27
CA LEU A 29 -32.89 4.27 4.19
C LEU A 29 -32.03 3.06 3.78
N GLN A 30 -30.71 3.22 3.79
CA GLN A 30 -29.74 2.16 3.55
C GLN A 30 -28.90 1.94 4.80
N LYS A 31 -29.18 0.84 5.51
CA LYS A 31 -28.39 0.42 6.68
C LYS A 31 -27.18 -0.36 6.20
N LEU A 32 -25.98 0.00 6.66
CA LEU A 32 -24.78 -0.77 6.38
C LEU A 32 -24.82 -2.12 7.13
N THR A 33 -24.94 -3.20 6.39
CA THR A 33 -24.98 -4.57 6.92
C THR A 33 -23.66 -5.32 6.70
N LEU A 34 -23.44 -6.40 7.47
CA LEU A 34 -22.35 -7.35 7.22
C LEU A 34 -22.42 -7.97 5.82
N VAL A 35 -23.61 -8.07 5.22
CA VAL A 35 -23.77 -8.58 3.85
C VAL A 35 -23.24 -7.58 2.84
N GLU A 36 -23.53 -6.29 3.01
CA GLU A 36 -23.01 -5.23 2.14
C GLU A 36 -21.50 -5.08 2.28
N LEU A 37 -20.96 -5.15 3.49
CA LEU A 37 -19.50 -5.16 3.69
C LEU A 37 -18.83 -6.31 2.94
N ARG A 38 -19.39 -7.52 2.98
CA ARG A 38 -18.89 -8.65 2.18
C ARG A 38 -19.02 -8.41 0.68
N LYS A 39 -20.10 -7.78 0.21
CA LYS A 39 -20.24 -7.43 -1.21
C LYS A 39 -19.17 -6.44 -1.65
N LEU A 40 -18.91 -5.41 -0.85
CA LEU A 40 -17.85 -4.43 -1.10
C LEU A 40 -16.47 -5.10 -1.14
N LEU A 41 -16.17 -5.97 -0.17
CA LEU A 41 -14.92 -6.74 -0.16
C LEU A 41 -14.76 -7.60 -1.42
N LEU A 42 -15.79 -8.37 -1.79
CA LEU A 42 -15.73 -9.23 -2.98
C LEU A 42 -15.59 -8.42 -4.28
N ALA A 43 -16.21 -7.24 -4.36
CA ALA A 43 -16.02 -6.34 -5.49
C ALA A 43 -14.58 -5.82 -5.52
N GLU A 44 -14.07 -5.38 -4.37
CA GLU A 44 -12.69 -4.92 -4.23
C GLU A 44 -11.66 -6.00 -4.61
N GLU A 45 -11.86 -7.26 -4.23
CA GLU A 45 -10.93 -8.33 -4.59
C GLU A 45 -10.90 -8.65 -6.09
N ARG A 46 -12.02 -8.44 -6.79
CA ARG A 46 -12.15 -8.76 -8.22
C ARG A 46 -11.57 -7.67 -9.11
N GLU A 47 -11.81 -6.43 -8.75
CA GLU A 47 -11.44 -5.30 -9.58
C GLU A 47 -9.95 -4.96 -9.42
N PHE A 48 -9.28 -4.66 -10.52
CA PHE A 48 -7.92 -4.12 -10.44
C PHE A 48 -7.93 -2.69 -9.91
N GLU A 49 -8.92 -1.90 -10.30
CA GLU A 49 -9.09 -0.50 -9.86
C GLU A 49 -9.76 -0.41 -8.49
N LEU A 50 -9.82 0.80 -7.93
CA LEU A 50 -10.55 1.05 -6.68
C LEU A 50 -12.04 1.03 -6.96
N THR A 51 -12.76 0.14 -6.28
CA THR A 51 -14.22 0.16 -6.31
C THR A 51 -14.70 1.43 -5.61
N PRO A 52 -15.71 2.16 -6.11
CA PRO A 52 -16.24 3.31 -5.38
C PRO A 52 -16.87 2.85 -4.06
N LEU A 53 -16.59 3.59 -2.99
CA LEU A 53 -17.28 3.45 -1.71
C LEU A 53 -18.37 4.51 -1.57
N PRO A 54 -19.45 4.25 -0.81
CA PRO A 54 -20.37 5.29 -0.39
C PRO A 54 -19.63 6.47 0.27
N GLY A 55 -20.06 7.71 0.01
CA GLY A 55 -19.36 8.90 0.52
C GLY A 55 -19.31 8.99 2.05
N ASP A 56 -20.30 8.41 2.72
CA ASP A 56 -20.48 8.31 4.16
C ASP A 56 -19.92 7.01 4.76
N PHE A 57 -19.33 6.11 3.96
CA PHE A 57 -18.97 4.74 4.34
C PHE A 57 -18.30 4.63 5.71
N TYR A 58 -17.25 5.41 5.95
CA TYR A 58 -16.50 5.35 7.20
C TYR A 58 -17.29 5.84 8.41
N SER A 59 -18.15 6.84 8.23
CA SER A 59 -19.04 7.34 9.27
C SER A 59 -20.10 6.28 9.61
N SER A 60 -20.69 5.66 8.59
CA SER A 60 -21.72 4.63 8.73
C SER A 60 -21.16 3.36 9.39
N VAL A 61 -19.92 2.96 9.06
CA VAL A 61 -19.19 1.90 9.78
C VAL A 61 -19.03 2.23 11.27
N ALA A 62 -18.55 3.44 11.58
CA ALA A 62 -18.28 3.85 12.96
C ALA A 62 -19.56 3.88 13.79
N GLN A 63 -20.65 4.34 13.18
CA GLN A 63 -21.97 4.40 13.78
C GLN A 63 -22.54 3.00 14.05
N GLU A 64 -22.49 2.08 13.07
CA GLU A 64 -22.99 0.71 13.25
C GLU A 64 -22.20 -0.04 14.34
N ILE A 65 -20.88 0.16 14.42
CA ILE A 65 -20.05 -0.36 15.52
C ILE A 65 -20.50 0.22 16.86
N ALA A 66 -20.77 1.52 16.93
CA ALA A 66 -21.21 2.18 18.16
C ALA A 66 -22.59 1.66 18.62
N PHE A 67 -23.54 1.50 17.70
CA PHE A 67 -24.86 0.94 18.00
C PHE A 67 -24.79 -0.51 18.44
N ALA A 68 -24.04 -1.36 17.74
CA ALA A 68 -23.84 -2.76 18.14
C ALA A 68 -23.24 -2.85 19.55
N ARG A 69 -22.28 -1.98 19.90
CA ARG A 69 -21.71 -1.92 21.26
C ARG A 69 -22.73 -1.46 22.30
N ALA A 70 -23.53 -0.43 21.99
CA ALA A 70 -24.56 0.07 22.88
C ALA A 70 -25.67 -0.98 23.15
N ALA A 71 -25.96 -1.82 22.17
CA ALA A 71 -26.90 -2.94 22.27
C ALA A 71 -26.31 -4.19 22.97
N GLY A 72 -25.04 -4.17 23.39
CA GLY A 72 -24.36 -5.35 23.96
C GLY A 72 -23.95 -6.41 22.94
N GLU A 73 -24.12 -6.15 21.64
CA GLU A 73 -23.77 -7.02 20.52
C GLU A 73 -22.27 -6.93 20.18
N HIS A 74 -21.40 -7.13 21.17
CA HIS A 74 -19.95 -6.98 21.02
C HIS A 74 -19.36 -7.85 19.90
N LYS A 75 -19.91 -9.06 19.71
CA LYS A 75 -19.48 -9.96 18.63
C LYS A 75 -19.74 -9.35 17.25
N LYS A 76 -20.91 -8.75 17.02
CA LYS A 76 -21.25 -8.08 15.76
C LYS A 76 -20.33 -6.89 15.51
N ALA A 77 -20.08 -6.07 16.53
CA ALA A 77 -19.15 -4.94 16.43
C ALA A 77 -17.74 -5.37 15.99
N GLU A 78 -17.23 -6.47 16.55
CA GLU A 78 -15.93 -7.03 16.18
C GLU A 78 -15.92 -7.69 14.79
N GLU A 79 -17.02 -8.32 14.38
CA GLU A 79 -17.18 -8.83 13.01
C GLU A 79 -17.17 -7.71 11.97
N ILE A 80 -17.86 -6.60 12.23
CA ILE A 80 -17.82 -5.41 11.36
C ILE A 80 -16.39 -4.88 11.26
N ARG A 81 -15.73 -4.69 12.41
CA ARG A 81 -14.34 -4.18 12.46
C ARG A 81 -13.40 -5.07 11.65
N THR A 82 -13.53 -6.39 11.80
CA THR A 82 -12.71 -7.37 11.08
C THR A 82 -12.92 -7.29 9.57
N GLN A 83 -14.18 -7.24 9.10
CA GLN A 83 -14.46 -7.14 7.66
C GLN A 83 -13.94 -5.83 7.06
N VAL A 84 -14.07 -4.72 7.79
CA VAL A 84 -13.52 -3.42 7.35
C VAL A 84 -12.00 -3.48 7.30
N SER A 85 -11.34 -4.09 8.28
CA SER A 85 -9.88 -4.30 8.24
C SER A 85 -9.47 -5.11 7.01
N THR A 86 -10.15 -6.22 6.70
CA THR A 86 -9.88 -7.03 5.50
C THR A 86 -10.11 -6.24 4.21
N LEU A 87 -11.18 -5.45 4.14
CA LEU A 87 -11.41 -4.55 2.99
C LEU A 87 -10.24 -3.57 2.82
N MET A 88 -9.75 -2.98 3.92
CA MET A 88 -8.62 -2.06 3.86
C MET A 88 -7.32 -2.74 3.45
N GLU A 89 -7.07 -3.99 3.85
CA GLU A 89 -5.88 -4.74 3.43
C GLU A 89 -5.83 -4.94 1.91
N VAL A 90 -6.98 -5.18 1.26
CA VAL A 90 -7.08 -5.28 -0.20
C VAL A 90 -6.98 -3.90 -0.87
N ARG A 91 -7.56 -2.88 -0.23
CA ARG A 91 -7.72 -1.55 -0.81
C ARG A 91 -6.47 -0.66 -0.71
N ILE A 92 -5.68 -0.78 0.36
CA ILE A 92 -4.46 0.02 0.59
C ILE A 92 -3.44 -0.10 -0.55
N PRO A 93 -3.08 -1.31 -1.05
CA PRO A 93 -2.17 -1.45 -2.19
C PRO A 93 -2.67 -0.70 -3.44
N LYS A 94 -3.99 -0.65 -3.64
CA LYS A 94 -4.59 0.06 -4.76
C LYS A 94 -4.51 1.57 -4.56
N LEU A 95 -4.84 2.07 -3.37
CA LEU A 95 -4.70 3.48 -2.98
C LEU A 95 -3.26 3.98 -3.14
N LEU A 96 -2.25 3.15 -2.83
CA LEU A 96 -0.83 3.48 -3.00
C LEU A 96 -0.46 3.78 -4.46
N ARG A 97 -1.07 3.09 -5.43
CA ARG A 97 -0.81 3.37 -6.86
C ARG A 97 -1.32 4.76 -7.26
N PHE A 98 -2.46 5.19 -6.71
CA PHE A 98 -2.99 6.54 -6.93
C PHE A 98 -2.14 7.62 -6.25
N ALA A 99 -1.46 7.31 -5.14
CA ALA A 99 -0.51 8.25 -4.52
C ALA A 99 0.72 8.53 -5.41
N LEU A 100 1.06 7.61 -6.32
CA LEU A 100 2.15 7.77 -7.29
C LEU A 100 1.68 8.41 -8.60
N SER A 101 0.40 8.30 -8.95
CA SER A 101 -0.21 8.88 -10.16
C SER A 101 -1.64 9.33 -9.85
N PRO A 102 -1.87 10.63 -9.55
CA PRO A 102 -3.17 11.13 -9.11
C PRO A 102 -4.23 11.25 -10.22
N GLU A 103 -3.87 10.96 -11.47
CA GLU A 103 -4.80 10.90 -12.59
C GLU A 103 -5.84 9.80 -12.35
N GLY A 104 -7.12 10.20 -12.19
CA GLY A 104 -8.24 9.27 -11.96
C GLY A 104 -8.72 9.12 -10.51
N ALA A 105 -8.30 9.98 -9.58
CA ALA A 105 -8.65 9.89 -8.16
C ALA A 105 -10.07 10.36 -7.78
N ASP A 106 -11.06 10.24 -8.67
CA ASP A 106 -12.40 10.80 -8.48
C ASP A 106 -13.53 9.75 -8.32
N PRO A 107 -14.45 9.93 -7.35
CA PRO A 107 -14.29 10.56 -6.04
C PRO A 107 -13.99 9.51 -4.96
N LEU A 108 -12.86 9.70 -4.27
CA LEU A 108 -12.52 8.94 -3.07
C LEU A 108 -13.19 9.56 -1.82
N PRO A 109 -13.57 8.75 -0.82
CA PRO A 109 -13.98 9.24 0.48
C PRO A 109 -12.94 10.20 1.09
N PRO A 110 -13.36 11.22 1.87
CA PRO A 110 -12.45 12.20 2.48
C PRO A 110 -11.29 11.58 3.26
N GLN A 111 -11.54 10.47 3.96
CA GLN A 111 -10.56 9.72 4.75
C GLN A 111 -9.47 9.12 3.85
N GLU A 112 -9.85 8.55 2.69
CA GLU A 112 -8.91 7.98 1.73
C GLU A 112 -8.12 9.07 1.01
N ARG A 113 -8.78 10.17 0.65
CA ARG A 113 -8.12 11.33 0.05
C ARG A 113 -7.07 11.93 0.98
N PHE A 114 -7.38 12.02 2.28
CA PHE A 114 -6.40 12.43 3.28
C PHE A 114 -5.17 11.51 3.32
N LEU A 115 -5.39 10.18 3.31
CA LEU A 115 -4.30 9.20 3.30
C LEU A 115 -3.41 9.35 2.05
N ILE A 116 -4.01 9.43 0.86
CA ILE A 116 -3.27 9.58 -0.41
C ILE A 116 -2.44 10.86 -0.41
N ASN A 117 -3.03 11.98 -0.01
CA ASN A 117 -2.31 13.25 0.06
C ASN A 117 -1.08 13.15 0.99
N ARG A 118 -1.20 12.44 2.11
CA ARG A 118 -0.09 12.23 3.04
C ARG A 118 0.98 11.31 2.47
N LEU A 119 0.58 10.25 1.77
CA LEU A 119 1.48 9.30 1.12
C LEU A 119 2.25 9.97 -0.02
N ALA A 120 1.60 10.75 -0.87
CA ALA A 120 2.22 11.47 -1.98
C ALA A 120 3.36 12.39 -1.48
N VAL A 121 3.11 13.19 -0.43
CA VAL A 121 4.15 14.04 0.18
C VAL A 121 5.31 13.20 0.73
N THR A 122 5.00 12.08 1.38
CA THR A 122 6.03 11.21 1.98
C THR A 122 6.91 10.56 0.90
N LEU A 123 6.30 10.11 -0.20
CA LEU A 123 6.98 9.48 -1.32
C LEU A 123 7.84 10.48 -2.09
N ASP A 124 7.35 11.71 -2.32
CA ASP A 124 8.14 12.80 -2.92
C ASP A 124 9.38 13.15 -2.07
N MET A 125 9.20 13.30 -0.76
CA MET A 125 10.32 13.56 0.17
C MET A 125 11.35 12.45 0.15
N TRP A 126 10.91 11.19 0.13
CA TRP A 126 11.80 10.04 0.04
C TRP A 126 12.55 9.99 -1.29
N GLY A 127 11.84 10.21 -2.41
CA GLY A 127 12.43 10.25 -3.75
C GLY A 127 13.53 11.31 -3.89
N LYS A 128 13.31 12.51 -3.35
CA LYS A 128 14.31 13.59 -3.31
C LYS A 128 15.57 13.17 -2.55
N ARG A 129 15.41 12.59 -1.35
CA ARG A 129 16.56 12.10 -0.55
C ARG A 129 17.32 10.98 -1.24
N LEU A 130 16.61 10.09 -1.93
CA LEU A 130 17.24 9.01 -2.69
C LEU A 130 18.08 9.59 -3.83
N ASN A 131 17.54 10.51 -4.61
CA ASN A 131 18.26 11.17 -5.70
C ASN A 131 19.51 11.90 -5.20
N GLU A 132 19.41 12.68 -4.12
CA GLU A 132 20.56 13.36 -3.51
C GLU A 132 21.66 12.36 -3.09
N SER A 133 21.28 11.18 -2.61
CA SER A 133 22.22 10.15 -2.18
C SER A 133 22.91 9.49 -3.37
N LEU A 134 22.17 9.26 -4.46
CA LEU A 134 22.69 8.67 -5.70
C LEU A 134 23.61 9.63 -6.46
N GLU A 135 23.28 10.93 -6.50
CA GLU A 135 24.13 11.95 -7.13
C GLU A 135 25.47 12.09 -6.39
N LYS A 136 25.46 12.12 -5.05
CA LYS A 136 26.68 12.17 -4.24
C LYS A 136 27.58 10.94 -4.43
N ALA A 137 26.98 9.75 -4.60
CA ALA A 137 27.74 8.54 -4.91
C ALA A 137 28.45 8.61 -6.27
N GLY A 138 27.84 9.28 -7.26
CA GLY A 138 28.47 9.53 -8.57
C GLY A 138 29.64 10.52 -8.50
N GLU A 139 29.53 11.57 -7.69
CA GLU A 139 30.59 12.57 -7.51
C GLU A 139 31.84 12.02 -6.79
N GLU A 140 31.67 11.08 -5.86
CA GLU A 140 32.80 10.45 -5.15
C GLU A 140 33.58 9.46 -6.03
N VAL A 141 32.94 8.84 -7.01
CA VAL A 141 33.63 8.01 -8.02
C VAL A 141 34.44 8.90 -8.98
N GLY A 142 33.90 10.03 -9.42
CA GLY A 142 34.62 10.97 -10.29
C GLY A 142 35.84 11.66 -9.63
N LYS A 143 35.78 11.93 -8.33
CA LYS A 143 36.92 12.54 -7.59
C LYS A 143 38.09 11.58 -7.36
N ASN A 144 37.86 10.27 -7.40
CA ASN A 144 38.92 9.26 -7.26
C ASN A 144 39.66 8.98 -8.58
N GLU A 145 39.10 9.37 -9.73
CA GLU A 145 39.80 9.26 -11.02
C GLU A 145 40.79 10.42 -11.28
N GLU A 146 40.62 11.58 -10.64
CA GLU A 146 41.54 12.72 -10.79
C GLU A 146 42.82 12.62 -9.95
N PHE A 147 42.91 11.70 -8.97
CA PHE A 147 44.12 11.44 -8.21
C PHE A 147 44.77 10.11 -8.61
N GLY A 148 45.25 10.05 -9.86
CA GLY A 148 46.23 9.06 -10.29
C GLY A 148 47.51 9.15 -9.45
N ARG A 149 47.56 8.42 -8.33
CA ARG A 149 48.82 8.14 -7.64
C ARG A 149 49.64 7.19 -8.52
N PRO A 150 50.86 7.56 -8.93
CA PRO A 150 51.73 6.61 -9.61
C PRO A 150 52.11 5.53 -8.60
N VAL A 151 51.65 4.31 -8.84
CA VAL A 151 52.10 3.11 -8.12
C VAL A 151 53.60 3.00 -8.38
N ARG A 152 54.42 3.38 -7.41
CA ARG A 152 55.86 3.15 -7.45
C ARG A 152 56.08 1.65 -7.25
N HIS A 153 56.60 0.98 -8.27
CA HIS A 153 57.17 -0.35 -8.15
C HIS A 153 58.28 -0.33 -7.09
N ALA A 154 58.05 -0.96 -5.95
CA ALA A 154 59.12 -1.31 -5.03
C ALA A 154 59.77 -2.60 -5.54
N VAL A 155 61.04 -2.47 -5.95
CA VAL A 155 61.95 -3.55 -6.28
C VAL A 155 62.34 -4.29 -4.99
N GLY A 156 62.11 -5.60 -4.97
CA GLY A 156 62.86 -6.66 -4.29
C GLY A 156 63.00 -6.63 -2.76
N ASP A 157 62.42 -7.63 -2.08
CA ASP A 157 63.24 -8.68 -1.47
C ASP A 157 62.43 -9.97 -1.21
N GLU A 158 63.11 -11.11 -1.31
CA GLU A 158 62.57 -12.47 -1.42
C GLU A 158 61.79 -12.96 -0.19
N ALA A 159 60.65 -13.64 -0.41
CA ALA A 159 60.16 -14.69 0.47
C ALA A 159 59.33 -15.74 -0.30
N ASN A 160 60.05 -16.76 -0.73
CA ASN A 160 59.67 -18.11 -1.13
C ASN A 160 58.26 -18.60 -0.71
N ILE A 161 57.34 -18.78 -1.67
CA ILE A 161 56.21 -19.72 -1.54
C ILE A 161 56.15 -20.58 -2.80
N GLN A 162 56.27 -21.88 -2.57
CA GLN A 162 56.40 -22.96 -3.55
C GLN A 162 55.23 -22.99 -4.56
N LYS A 163 55.57 -23.17 -5.85
CA LYS A 163 54.64 -23.61 -6.89
C LYS A 163 54.56 -25.14 -6.92
N PRO A 164 53.37 -25.75 -7.08
CA PRO A 164 53.26 -26.99 -7.85
C PRO A 164 52.92 -26.65 -9.30
N GLY A 165 53.71 -27.22 -10.20
CA GLY A 165 53.71 -26.95 -11.62
C GLY A 165 52.48 -27.45 -12.38
N VAL A 166 52.29 -26.80 -13.53
CA VAL A 166 51.52 -27.29 -14.66
C VAL A 166 52.44 -28.16 -15.52
N SER A 167 51.96 -29.31 -16.00
CA SER A 167 52.13 -29.82 -17.37
C SER A 167 51.20 -31.02 -17.54
N ALA A 168 50.19 -30.96 -18.43
CA ALA A 168 50.28 -31.38 -19.84
C ALA A 168 50.86 -32.80 -19.95
N THR A 169 50.12 -33.83 -20.37
CA THR A 169 49.72 -34.15 -21.76
C THR A 169 48.94 -35.49 -21.64
N GLU A 170 47.79 -35.75 -22.28
CA GLU A 170 47.63 -36.46 -23.57
C GLU A 170 46.09 -36.61 -23.77
N LEU A 171 45.45 -35.97 -24.76
CA LEU A 171 45.19 -36.49 -26.11
C LEU A 171 44.97 -38.03 -26.16
N HIS A 172 43.72 -38.50 -26.19
CA HIS A 172 43.02 -38.88 -27.43
C HIS A 172 41.75 -39.74 -27.24
N THR A 173 40.78 -39.46 -28.12
CA THR A 173 39.89 -40.38 -28.85
C THR A 173 38.62 -40.98 -28.21
N ARG A 174 37.49 -40.56 -28.83
CA ARG A 174 36.41 -41.36 -29.45
C ARG A 174 35.49 -42.23 -28.57
N GLY A 175 34.20 -42.10 -28.89
CA GLY A 175 33.22 -43.20 -28.86
C GLY A 175 32.08 -42.98 -27.88
N THR A 176 30.97 -42.37 -28.28
CA THR A 176 29.72 -43.06 -28.70
C THR A 176 28.93 -43.73 -27.56
N THR A 177 27.69 -43.26 -27.39
CA THR A 177 26.41 -44.03 -27.35
C THR A 177 25.56 -43.86 -26.07
N THR A 178 24.42 -43.20 -26.28
CA THR A 178 23.01 -43.47 -25.89
C THR A 178 22.65 -44.34 -24.68
N GLN A 179 21.68 -43.80 -23.90
CA GLN A 179 20.54 -44.39 -23.17
C GLN A 179 20.60 -45.80 -22.55
N GLY A 180 20.15 -45.84 -21.30
CA GLY A 180 19.52 -46.97 -20.61
C GLY A 180 18.83 -46.45 -19.36
#